data_AF-A0A924F4I0-F1
#
_entry.id   AF-A0A924F4I0-F1
#
_cell.length_a   1.000
_cell.length_b   1.000
_cell.length_c   1.000
_cell.angle_alpha   90.00
_cell.angle_beta   90.00
_cell.angle_gamma   90.00
#
_symmetry.space_group_name_H-M   'P 1'
#
loop_
_entity.id
_entity.type
_entity.pdbx_description
1 polymer ?
#
loop_
_entity_poly.entity_id
_entity_poly.type
_entity_poly.pdbx_seq_one_letter_code
_entity_poly.pdbx_strand_id
1 'polypeptide(L)'
;MQGTNGTLTITNVSFIVAELELECVGEDDGPPGSASCAEFKAPPSFVRLPLGTGAVDVASAGVPTGLYDELEFEVENLESDSDDDASERAQIAALRSVIRAAHPDFPDRASMVVEGTFTPSGTTQPISFRTYFNAEIEVEMDLTPPLSISKVGTSRALAVDVQPALWFRRADGTVMDLSRLDYTRTGELVGFELEMQRGFRKVEFNN
;
A
#
# COMPACT_ATOMS: atom_id res chain seq x y z
N MET A 1 -16.94 6.43 -6.92
CA MET A 1 -17.29 5.29 -7.78
C MET A 1 -18.79 5.10 -7.82
N GLN A 2 -19.37 4.88 -9.00
CA GLN A 2 -20.81 4.62 -9.13
C GLN A 2 -21.04 3.15 -9.46
N GLY A 3 -21.92 2.51 -8.68
CA GLY A 3 -22.44 1.17 -8.92
C GLY A 3 -23.95 1.19 -9.11
N THR A 4 -24.52 0.08 -9.56
CA THR A 4 -25.98 -0.08 -9.72
C THR A 4 -26.74 -0.02 -8.39
N ASN A 5 -26.08 -0.36 -7.28
CA ASN A 5 -26.62 -0.35 -5.92
C ASN A 5 -26.36 0.96 -5.14
N GLY A 6 -25.57 1.89 -5.67
CA GLY A 6 -25.24 3.14 -4.97
C GLY A 6 -23.92 3.75 -5.40
N THR A 7 -23.50 4.80 -4.69
CA THR A 7 -22.23 5.50 -4.92
C THR A 7 -21.32 5.32 -3.72
N LEU A 8 -20.11 4.80 -3.96
CA LEU A 8 -19.04 4.69 -2.98
C LEU A 8 -18.04 5.84 -3.21
N THR A 9 -17.86 6.69 -2.21
CA THR A 9 -16.85 7.75 -2.19
C THR A 9 -15.81 7.38 -1.16
N ILE A 10 -14.54 7.28 -1.56
CA ILE A 10 -13.43 7.02 -0.66
C ILE A 10 -12.68 8.33 -0.44
N THR A 11 -12.38 8.63 0.82
CA THR A 11 -11.65 9.83 1.25
C THR A 11 -10.33 9.50 1.94
N ASN A 12 -10.12 8.23 2.29
CA ASN A 12 -8.85 7.74 2.77
C ASN A 12 -8.65 6.26 2.43
N VAL A 13 -7.44 5.92 1.98
CA VAL A 13 -6.90 4.56 1.99
C VAL A 13 -5.50 4.71 2.54
N SER A 14 -5.27 4.16 3.72
CA SER A 14 -3.93 4.06 4.29
C SER A 14 -3.66 2.64 4.73
N PHE A 15 -2.42 2.20 4.60
CA PHE A 15 -2.02 0.87 4.98
C PHE A 15 -0.58 0.84 5.47
N ILE A 16 -0.27 -0.23 6.18
CA ILE A 16 1.08 -0.59 6.56
C ILE A 16 1.74 -1.21 5.32
N VAL A 17 2.89 -0.66 4.92
CA VAL A 17 3.83 -1.38 4.06
C VAL A 17 4.78 -2.09 5.00
N ALA A 18 4.65 -3.42 5.08
CA ALA A 18 5.50 -4.26 5.91
C ALA A 18 6.89 -4.38 5.29
N GLU A 19 6.92 -4.55 3.97
CA GLU A 19 8.13 -4.72 3.20
C GLU A 19 8.08 -3.87 1.93
N LEU A 20 9.22 -3.29 1.58
CA LEU A 20 9.48 -2.76 0.25
C LEU A 20 10.90 -3.09 -0.12
N GLU A 21 11.06 -3.67 -1.30
CA GLU A 21 12.34 -4.10 -1.84
C GLU A 21 12.56 -3.54 -3.25
N LEU A 22 13.82 -3.21 -3.54
CA LEU A 22 14.31 -2.91 -4.88
C LEU A 22 15.47 -3.85 -5.20
N GLU A 23 15.29 -4.67 -6.21
CA GLU A 23 16.30 -5.62 -6.67
C GLU A 23 17.22 -4.99 -7.72
N CYS A 24 18.51 -5.30 -7.65
CA CYS A 24 19.49 -4.70 -8.54
C CYS A 24 19.62 -5.47 -9.85
N VAL A 25 19.74 -4.71 -10.94
CA VAL A 25 19.94 -5.29 -12.28
C VAL A 25 21.15 -6.23 -12.26
N GLY A 26 20.88 -7.49 -12.63
CA GLY A 26 21.88 -8.54 -12.79
C GLY A 26 22.22 -9.33 -11.52
N GLU A 27 21.41 -9.26 -10.47
CA GLU A 27 21.46 -10.21 -9.34
C GLU A 27 21.00 -11.62 -9.74
N ASP A 28 19.95 -11.75 -10.54
CA ASP A 28 19.38 -13.04 -10.94
C ASP A 28 20.15 -13.77 -12.04
N ASP A 29 20.74 -13.05 -13.00
CA ASP A 29 21.31 -13.61 -14.23
C ASP A 29 22.85 -13.55 -14.30
N GLY A 30 23.51 -13.10 -13.24
CA GLY A 30 24.94 -12.80 -13.23
C GLY A 30 25.76 -13.60 -12.19
N PRO A 31 27.10 -13.73 -12.37
CA PRO A 31 27.96 -14.34 -11.35
C PRO A 31 27.96 -13.52 -10.06
N PRO A 32 28.07 -14.13 -8.86
CA PRO A 32 28.06 -13.40 -7.58
C PRO A 32 28.98 -12.16 -7.60
N GLY A 33 28.40 -10.98 -7.37
CA GLY A 33 29.09 -9.69 -7.43
C GLY A 33 29.06 -8.97 -8.78
N SER A 34 28.24 -9.43 -9.75
CA SER A 34 27.96 -8.71 -11.00
C SER A 34 26.89 -7.63 -10.89
N ALA A 35 26.15 -7.61 -9.78
CA ALA A 35 25.10 -6.64 -9.50
C ALA A 35 25.63 -5.21 -9.64
N SER A 36 24.87 -4.36 -10.32
CA SER A 36 25.25 -2.96 -10.52
C SER A 36 25.11 -2.11 -9.24
N CYS A 37 24.43 -2.65 -8.22
CA CYS A 37 24.20 -2.07 -6.91
C CYS A 37 23.92 -3.19 -5.88
N ALA A 38 23.55 -2.80 -4.65
CA ALA A 38 23.04 -3.72 -3.64
C ALA A 38 21.52 -3.59 -3.53
N GLU A 39 20.85 -4.72 -3.28
CA GLU A 39 19.44 -4.79 -2.87
C GLU A 39 19.14 -3.74 -1.80
N PHE A 40 17.93 -3.17 -1.88
CA PHE A 40 17.46 -2.20 -0.92
C PHE A 40 16.13 -2.65 -0.33
N LYS A 41 16.12 -2.90 0.98
CA LYS A 41 14.90 -3.11 1.77
C LYS A 41 14.59 -1.90 2.66
N ALA A 42 13.41 -1.33 2.51
CA ALA A 42 12.95 -0.24 3.38
C ALA A 42 12.40 -0.77 4.71
N PRO A 43 12.53 -0.01 5.82
CA PRO A 43 11.84 -0.35 7.05
C PRO A 43 10.31 -0.21 6.89
N PRO A 44 9.51 -0.89 7.73
CA PRO A 44 8.05 -0.78 7.68
C PRO A 44 7.57 0.67 7.81
N SER A 45 6.50 0.99 7.09
CA SER A 45 5.96 2.35 7.08
C SER A 45 4.43 2.36 6.99
N PHE A 46 3.80 3.49 7.31
CA PHE A 46 2.36 3.68 7.16
C PHE A 46 2.10 4.70 6.07
N VAL A 47 1.58 4.20 4.96
CA VAL A 47 1.48 4.92 3.70
C VAL A 47 0.03 5.29 3.46
N ARG A 48 -0.19 6.50 2.97
CA ARG A 48 -1.49 6.95 2.48
C ARG A 48 -1.48 6.95 0.96
N LEU A 49 -2.42 6.26 0.34
CA LEU A 49 -2.57 6.32 -1.10
C LEU A 49 -3.19 7.65 -1.53
N PRO A 50 -2.60 8.34 -2.52
CA PRO A 50 -3.30 9.40 -3.21
C PRO A 50 -4.50 8.79 -3.94
N LEU A 51 -5.70 9.31 -3.69
CA LEU A 51 -6.98 8.73 -4.16
C LEU A 51 -7.31 9.05 -5.63
N GLY A 52 -6.31 9.46 -6.40
CA GLY A 52 -6.37 9.72 -7.84
C GLY A 52 -5.24 9.00 -8.57
N THR A 53 -4.97 9.32 -9.84
CA THR A 53 -3.74 8.87 -10.51
C THR A 53 -2.56 9.57 -9.84
N GLY A 54 -1.81 8.85 -9.02
CA GLY A 54 -0.80 9.50 -8.18
C GLY A 54 0.30 8.56 -7.76
N ALA A 55 1.51 9.10 -7.79
CA ALA A 55 2.70 8.48 -7.24
C ALA A 55 2.61 8.38 -5.72
N VAL A 56 2.90 7.22 -5.15
CA VAL A 56 3.10 7.06 -3.71
C VAL A 56 4.59 7.13 -3.43
N ASP A 57 5.06 8.05 -2.61
CA ASP A 57 6.47 8.01 -2.20
C ASP A 57 6.66 6.88 -1.18
N VAL A 58 7.02 5.71 -1.69
CA VAL A 58 7.19 4.47 -0.90
C VAL A 58 8.58 4.36 -0.27
N ALA A 59 9.53 5.21 -0.68
CA ALA A 59 10.88 5.22 -0.15
C ALA A 59 11.44 6.65 -0.02
N SER A 60 11.38 7.20 1.20
CA SER A 60 12.14 8.40 1.57
C SER A 60 13.55 8.08 2.10
N ALA A 61 13.87 6.77 2.20
CA ALA A 61 15.12 6.26 2.73
C ALA A 61 16.25 6.38 1.69
N GLY A 62 17.49 6.34 2.16
CA GLY A 62 18.69 6.49 1.33
C GLY A 62 18.93 5.29 0.42
N VAL A 63 18.04 5.07 -0.54
CA VAL A 63 18.18 4.05 -1.59
C VAL A 63 19.57 4.20 -2.21
N PRO A 64 20.39 3.14 -2.23
CA PRO A 64 21.71 3.18 -2.82
C PRO A 64 21.66 3.64 -4.29
N THR A 65 22.76 4.25 -4.74
CA THR A 65 22.88 4.54 -6.18
C THR A 65 23.00 3.24 -6.95
N GLY A 66 22.24 3.09 -8.03
CA GLY A 66 22.10 1.81 -8.72
C GLY A 66 21.14 1.84 -9.89
N LEU A 67 21.03 0.69 -10.56
CA LEU A 67 19.97 0.38 -11.49
C LEU A 67 19.15 -0.77 -10.89
N TYR A 68 17.84 -0.58 -10.81
CA TYR A 68 16.91 -1.54 -10.24
C TYR A 68 15.89 -1.94 -11.31
N ASP A 69 15.72 -3.23 -11.56
CA ASP A 69 14.76 -3.79 -12.52
C ASP A 69 13.51 -4.37 -11.87
N GLU A 70 13.45 -4.45 -10.54
CA GLU A 70 12.25 -4.90 -9.83
C GLU A 70 11.91 -4.02 -8.63
N LEU A 71 10.61 -3.90 -8.36
CA LEU A 71 10.04 -3.36 -7.13
C LEU A 71 9.10 -4.41 -6.56
N GLU A 72 9.32 -4.78 -5.31
CA GLU A 72 8.37 -5.53 -4.50
C GLU A 72 7.85 -4.66 -3.34
N PHE A 73 6.56 -4.75 -3.03
CA PHE A 73 6.07 -4.29 -1.75
C PHE A 73 4.94 -5.16 -1.21
N GLU A 74 4.94 -5.31 0.11
CA GLU A 74 3.96 -6.10 0.85
C GLU A 74 3.20 -5.24 1.86
N VAL A 75 1.87 -5.44 1.90
CA VAL A 75 0.98 -4.93 2.93
C VAL A 75 0.59 -6.09 3.81
N GLU A 76 1.08 -6.08 5.04
CA GLU A 76 0.70 -7.03 6.07
C GLU A 76 0.49 -6.30 7.41
N ASN A 77 -0.15 -6.96 8.36
CA ASN A 77 -0.16 -6.46 9.72
C ASN A 77 1.25 -6.59 10.32
N LEU A 78 1.59 -5.70 11.27
CA LEU A 78 2.83 -5.84 12.03
C LEU A 78 2.48 -6.51 13.35
N GLU A 79 2.49 -7.84 13.33
CA GLU A 79 2.58 -8.65 14.53
C GLU A 79 4.04 -8.65 14.99
N SER A 80 4.26 -8.27 16.26
CA SER A 80 5.57 -8.46 16.87
C SER A 80 5.62 -9.85 17.49
N ASP A 81 6.52 -10.71 17.04
CA ASP A 81 6.77 -11.99 17.70
C ASP A 81 7.72 -11.80 18.90
N SER A 82 7.63 -12.72 19.85
CA SER A 82 8.63 -12.92 20.88
C SER A 82 10.04 -13.23 20.34
N ASP A 83 10.11 -13.78 19.12
CA ASP A 83 11.36 -14.11 18.43
C ASP A 83 12.02 -12.90 17.72
N ASP A 84 11.26 -11.82 17.51
CA ASP A 84 11.79 -10.57 16.93
C ASP A 84 12.83 -9.92 17.84
N ASP A 85 13.83 -9.30 17.21
CA ASP A 85 14.85 -8.60 17.97
C ASP A 85 14.32 -7.32 18.65
N ALA A 86 15.08 -6.78 19.59
CA ALA A 86 14.65 -5.61 20.35
C ALA A 86 14.51 -4.34 19.50
N SER A 87 15.26 -4.23 18.40
CA SER A 87 15.20 -3.10 17.48
C SER A 87 13.94 -3.17 16.62
N GLU A 88 13.65 -4.33 16.04
CA GLU A 88 12.45 -4.58 15.23
C GLU A 88 11.17 -4.31 16.02
N ARG A 89 11.04 -4.87 17.22
CA ARG A 89 9.89 -4.60 18.11
C ARG A 89 9.74 -3.13 18.45
N ALA A 90 10.85 -2.41 18.64
CA ALA A 90 10.81 -0.97 18.91
C ALA A 90 10.34 -0.17 17.68
N GLN A 91 10.73 -0.58 16.47
CA GLN A 91 10.27 0.02 15.22
C GLN A 91 8.77 -0.22 15.01
N ILE A 92 8.30 -1.45 15.17
CA ILE A 92 6.88 -1.81 15.10
C ILE A 92 6.08 -0.99 16.13
N ALA A 93 6.54 -0.92 17.38
CA ALA A 93 5.87 -0.14 18.42
C ALA A 93 5.81 1.37 18.09
N ALA A 94 6.89 1.93 17.55
CA ALA A 94 6.95 3.34 17.15
C ALA A 94 5.98 3.62 15.99
N LEU A 95 5.96 2.79 14.96
CA LEU A 95 5.06 2.94 13.82
C LEU A 95 3.60 2.84 14.26
N ARG A 96 3.28 1.87 15.11
CA ARG A 96 1.93 1.70 15.68
C ARG A 96 1.50 2.90 16.51
N SER A 97 2.43 3.55 17.22
CA SER A 97 2.15 4.80 17.94
C SER A 97 1.77 5.93 16.96
N VAL A 98 2.48 6.05 15.84
CA VAL A 98 2.16 7.02 14.78
C VAL A 98 0.79 6.75 14.17
N ILE A 99 0.48 5.50 13.84
CA ILE A 99 -0.84 5.09 13.30
C ILE A 99 -1.95 5.46 14.28
N ARG A 100 -1.78 5.09 15.57
CA ARG A 100 -2.78 5.35 16.62
C ARG A 100 -2.96 6.84 16.94
N ALA A 101 -2.01 7.70 16.59
CA ALA A 101 -2.21 9.15 16.68
C ALA A 101 -3.27 9.66 15.70
N ALA A 102 -3.37 9.06 14.52
CA ALA A 102 -4.38 9.38 13.50
C ALA A 102 -5.65 8.50 13.63
N HIS A 103 -5.49 7.26 14.05
CA HIS A 103 -6.53 6.23 14.14
C HIS A 103 -6.49 5.58 15.54
N PRO A 104 -7.02 6.22 16.60
CA PRO A 104 -6.89 5.74 17.98
C PRO A 104 -7.40 4.30 18.21
N ASP A 105 -8.42 3.90 17.44
CA ASP A 105 -9.06 2.60 17.48
C ASP A 105 -8.48 1.58 16.49
N PHE A 106 -7.36 1.88 15.82
CA PHE A 106 -6.71 0.97 14.86
C PHE A 106 -6.40 -0.39 15.50
N PRO A 107 -7.00 -1.50 15.07
CA PRO A 107 -6.84 -2.79 15.75
C PRO A 107 -5.45 -3.38 15.58
N ASP A 108 -5.05 -4.29 16.48
CA ASP A 108 -3.68 -4.82 16.44
C ASP A 108 -3.36 -5.63 15.19
N ARG A 109 -4.35 -6.35 14.69
CA ARG A 109 -4.28 -7.17 13.47
C ARG A 109 -4.77 -6.44 12.23
N ALA A 110 -4.92 -5.12 12.29
CA ALA A 110 -5.26 -4.34 11.10
C ALA A 110 -3.96 -3.98 10.36
N SER A 111 -4.00 -4.01 9.05
CA SER A 111 -2.94 -3.53 8.16
C SER A 111 -3.42 -2.41 7.25
N MET A 112 -4.74 -2.23 7.08
CA MET A 112 -5.30 -1.18 6.23
C MET A 112 -6.53 -0.52 6.85
N VAL A 113 -6.70 0.78 6.58
CA VAL A 113 -7.89 1.58 6.90
C VAL A 113 -8.45 2.22 5.64
N VAL A 114 -9.77 2.11 5.46
CA VAL A 114 -10.51 2.80 4.40
C VAL A 114 -11.61 3.64 5.03
N GLU A 115 -11.66 4.92 4.66
CA GLU A 115 -12.67 5.86 5.12
C GLU A 115 -13.39 6.48 3.92
N GLY A 116 -14.68 6.77 4.11
CA GLY A 116 -15.47 7.37 3.07
C GLY A 116 -16.96 7.40 3.38
N THR A 117 -17.76 7.44 2.31
CA THR A 117 -19.22 7.39 2.40
C THR A 117 -19.80 6.43 1.36
N PHE A 118 -20.89 5.74 1.72
CA PHE A 118 -21.74 5.03 0.76
C PHE A 118 -23.10 5.71 0.68
N THR A 119 -23.57 6.00 -0.53
CA THR A 119 -24.91 6.54 -0.80
C THR A 119 -25.73 5.48 -1.54
N PRO A 120 -26.69 4.81 -0.88
CA PRO A 120 -27.51 3.79 -1.52
C PRO A 120 -28.31 4.33 -2.70
N SER A 121 -28.51 3.49 -3.73
CA SER A 121 -29.35 3.83 -4.88
C SER A 121 -30.77 4.20 -4.45
N GLY A 122 -31.33 5.23 -5.07
CA GLY A 122 -32.65 5.78 -4.71
C GLY A 122 -32.63 6.71 -3.48
N THR A 123 -31.46 7.02 -2.92
CA THR A 123 -31.32 7.95 -1.80
C THR A 123 -30.31 9.06 -2.12
N THR A 124 -30.36 10.15 -1.35
CA THR A 124 -29.37 11.25 -1.41
C THR A 124 -28.54 11.37 -0.13
N GLN A 125 -28.78 10.50 0.85
CA GLN A 125 -28.15 10.56 2.17
C GLN A 125 -26.88 9.70 2.16
N PRO A 126 -25.67 10.29 2.23
CA PRO A 126 -24.44 9.53 2.39
C PRO A 126 -24.34 8.97 3.82
N ILE A 127 -23.86 7.74 3.93
CA ILE A 127 -23.55 7.06 5.19
C ILE A 127 -22.03 6.98 5.30
N SER A 128 -21.45 7.66 6.29
CA SER A 128 -20.01 7.62 6.55
C SER A 128 -19.58 6.27 7.10
N PHE A 129 -18.34 5.89 6.82
CA PHE A 129 -17.75 4.68 7.37
C PHE A 129 -16.25 4.84 7.62
N ARG A 130 -15.76 4.06 8.58
CA ARG A 130 -14.36 3.68 8.72
C ARG A 130 -14.29 2.16 8.85
N THR A 131 -13.59 1.52 7.93
CA THR A 131 -13.40 0.08 7.93
C THR A 131 -11.92 -0.23 8.07
N TYR A 132 -11.60 -1.12 9.01
CA TYR A 132 -10.26 -1.68 9.18
C TYR A 132 -10.20 -3.07 8.56
N PHE A 133 -9.09 -3.36 7.91
CA PHE A 133 -8.86 -4.63 7.23
C PHE A 133 -7.63 -5.33 7.82
N ASN A 134 -7.71 -6.65 7.94
CA ASN A 134 -6.52 -7.50 7.91
C ASN A 134 -6.25 -7.78 6.43
N ALA A 135 -5.52 -6.86 5.81
CA ALA A 135 -5.16 -6.93 4.41
C ALA A 135 -3.78 -7.59 4.23
N GLU A 136 -3.70 -8.46 3.24
CA GLU A 136 -2.50 -9.14 2.74
C GLU A 136 -2.40 -8.78 1.25
N ILE A 137 -1.54 -7.81 0.91
CA ILE A 137 -1.39 -7.33 -0.47
C ILE A 137 0.07 -7.47 -0.87
N GLU A 138 0.32 -8.21 -1.94
CA GLU A 138 1.66 -8.41 -2.50
C GLU A 138 1.69 -7.83 -3.91
N VAL A 139 2.70 -7.01 -4.20
CA VAL A 139 2.85 -6.36 -5.50
C VAL A 139 4.28 -6.47 -5.97
N GLU A 140 4.43 -7.12 -7.11
CA GLU A 140 5.69 -7.32 -7.81
C GLU A 140 5.63 -6.58 -9.16
N MET A 141 6.65 -5.77 -9.46
CA MET A 141 6.69 -4.94 -10.66
C MET A 141 8.05 -4.93 -11.33
N ASP A 142 8.09 -5.48 -12.55
CA ASP A 142 9.16 -5.24 -13.52
C ASP A 142 9.29 -3.74 -13.85
N LEU A 143 10.45 -3.17 -13.54
CA LEU A 143 10.83 -1.81 -13.90
C LEU A 143 11.46 -1.82 -15.29
N THR A 144 10.62 -1.67 -16.32
CA THR A 144 11.07 -1.57 -17.72
C THR A 144 10.77 -0.18 -18.31
N PRO A 145 11.78 0.69 -18.52
CA PRO A 145 13.22 0.46 -18.29
C PRO A 145 13.61 0.52 -16.80
N PRO A 146 14.78 -0.03 -16.41
CA PRO A 146 15.22 -0.04 -15.02
C PRO A 146 15.25 1.36 -14.38
N LEU A 147 14.90 1.42 -13.10
CA LEU A 147 14.98 2.63 -12.28
C LEU A 147 16.44 2.97 -11.99
N SER A 148 16.87 4.17 -12.39
CA SER A 148 18.23 4.66 -12.12
C SER A 148 18.27 5.65 -10.96
N ILE A 149 18.96 5.26 -9.88
CA ILE A 149 19.24 6.10 -8.72
C ILE A 149 20.67 6.64 -8.84
N SER A 150 20.83 7.96 -8.91
CA SER A 150 22.14 8.62 -9.06
C SER A 150 22.36 9.70 -7.99
N LYS A 151 23.64 9.97 -7.67
CA LYS A 151 24.07 10.94 -6.63
C LYS A 151 23.73 12.41 -6.96
N VAL A 152 23.25 12.71 -8.17
CA VAL A 152 23.01 14.07 -8.66
C VAL A 152 21.54 14.22 -9.06
N GLY A 153 20.74 14.81 -8.19
CA GLY A 153 19.32 15.10 -8.44
C GLY A 153 18.45 14.88 -7.22
N THR A 154 17.44 15.72 -7.07
CA THR A 154 16.41 15.66 -6.00
C THR A 154 15.71 14.31 -5.95
N SER A 155 15.36 13.89 -4.74
CA SER A 155 14.49 12.75 -4.37
C SER A 155 13.56 12.31 -5.51
N ARG A 156 13.70 11.07 -5.96
CA ARG A 156 12.84 10.48 -6.99
C ARG A 156 11.81 9.61 -6.28
N ALA A 157 10.62 10.16 -6.02
CA ALA A 157 9.50 9.36 -5.53
C ALA A 157 9.15 8.29 -6.57
N LEU A 158 9.07 7.03 -6.16
CA LEU A 158 8.68 5.91 -7.02
C LEU A 158 7.16 5.84 -7.14
N ALA A 159 6.61 6.21 -8.29
CA ALA A 159 5.18 6.34 -8.48
C ALA A 159 4.48 5.00 -8.78
N VAL A 160 3.85 4.37 -7.78
CA VAL A 160 2.96 3.23 -8.03
C VAL A 160 1.51 3.70 -8.25
N ASP A 161 0.95 3.51 -9.45
CA ASP A 161 -0.47 3.79 -9.73
C ASP A 161 -1.36 2.67 -9.18
N VAL A 162 -1.57 2.69 -7.87
CA VAL A 162 -2.62 1.88 -7.26
C VAL A 162 -3.96 2.55 -7.55
N GLN A 163 -4.92 1.79 -8.05
CA GLN A 163 -6.30 2.25 -8.27
C GLN A 163 -7.25 1.62 -7.23
N PRO A 164 -7.27 2.07 -5.96
CA PRO A 164 -8.08 1.45 -4.91
C PRO A 164 -9.57 1.45 -5.21
N ALA A 165 -10.02 2.39 -6.04
CA ALA A 165 -11.39 2.42 -6.53
C ALA A 165 -11.79 1.15 -7.29
N LEU A 166 -10.86 0.44 -7.92
CA LEU A 166 -11.18 -0.81 -8.59
C LEU A 166 -11.40 -1.97 -7.61
N TRP A 167 -10.74 -1.97 -6.46
CA TRP A 167 -10.82 -3.04 -5.46
C TRP A 167 -12.22 -3.22 -4.87
N PHE A 168 -13.00 -2.13 -4.80
CA PHE A 168 -14.34 -2.14 -4.20
C PHE A 168 -15.47 -2.25 -5.22
N ARG A 169 -15.14 -2.53 -6.49
CA ARG A 169 -16.13 -2.75 -7.56
C ARG A 169 -16.33 -4.23 -7.80
N ARG A 170 -17.59 -4.65 -7.97
CA ARG A 170 -17.95 -6.04 -8.26
C ARG A 170 -18.22 -6.24 -9.75
N ALA A 171 -18.04 -7.48 -10.21
CA ALA A 171 -18.26 -7.86 -11.61
C ALA A 171 -19.71 -7.63 -12.09
N ASP A 172 -20.68 -7.66 -11.18
CA ASP A 172 -22.11 -7.40 -11.45
C ASP A 172 -22.45 -5.91 -11.62
N GLY A 173 -21.45 -5.02 -11.56
CA GLY A 173 -21.61 -3.58 -11.69
C GLY A 173 -22.06 -2.88 -10.40
N THR A 174 -22.18 -3.59 -9.29
CA THR A 174 -22.34 -2.99 -7.95
C THR A 174 -21.00 -2.53 -7.38
N VAL A 175 -21.04 -1.70 -6.34
CA VAL A 175 -19.88 -1.35 -5.50
C VAL A 175 -20.11 -1.85 -4.08
N MET A 176 -19.04 -2.15 -3.35
CA MET A 176 -19.13 -2.60 -1.96
C MET A 176 -19.71 -1.50 -1.07
N ASP A 177 -20.74 -1.84 -0.29
CA ASP A 177 -21.28 -0.96 0.75
C ASP A 177 -20.43 -1.11 2.02
N LEU A 178 -19.30 -0.41 2.07
CA LEU A 178 -18.37 -0.45 3.21
C LEU A 178 -18.98 0.15 4.49
N SER A 179 -20.08 0.92 4.39
CA SER A 179 -20.81 1.37 5.58
C SER A 179 -21.42 0.22 6.38
N ARG A 180 -21.66 -0.92 5.71
CA ARG A 180 -22.07 -2.16 6.39
C ARG A 180 -20.97 -2.77 7.25
N LEU A 181 -19.72 -2.40 6.98
CA LEU A 181 -18.49 -2.91 7.61
C LEU A 181 -17.82 -1.83 8.47
N ASP A 182 -18.57 -0.81 8.89
CA ASP A 182 -18.04 0.22 9.77
C ASP A 182 -17.57 -0.39 11.10
N TYR A 183 -16.30 -0.16 11.44
CA TYR A 183 -15.67 -0.78 12.60
C TYR A 183 -16.26 -0.30 13.91
N THR A 184 -16.65 0.98 14.01
CA THR A 184 -17.25 1.50 15.25
C THR A 184 -18.59 0.82 15.58
N ARG A 185 -19.27 0.32 14.55
CA ARG A 185 -20.54 -0.42 14.67
C ARG A 185 -20.36 -1.93 14.81
N THR A 186 -19.39 -2.50 14.12
CA THR A 186 -19.23 -3.97 14.03
C THR A 186 -18.18 -4.51 15.01
N GLY A 187 -17.11 -3.77 15.25
CA GLY A 187 -15.92 -4.24 15.95
C GLY A 187 -15.16 -5.33 15.19
N GLU A 188 -15.44 -5.52 13.89
CA GLU A 188 -14.90 -6.62 13.09
C GLU A 188 -13.87 -6.13 12.06
N LEU A 189 -12.78 -6.88 11.93
CA LEU A 189 -11.83 -6.72 10.83
C LEU A 189 -12.34 -7.43 9.58
N VAL A 190 -12.07 -6.82 8.43
CA VAL A 190 -12.38 -7.41 7.13
C VAL A 190 -11.11 -8.03 6.55
N GLY A 191 -11.14 -9.31 6.20
CA GLY A 191 -10.04 -9.93 5.44
C GLY A 191 -9.99 -9.36 4.01
N PHE A 192 -8.80 -9.06 3.51
CA PHE A 192 -8.61 -8.55 2.16
C PHE A 192 -7.29 -9.05 1.58
N GLU A 193 -7.36 -9.96 0.61
CA GLU A 193 -6.18 -10.49 -0.06
C GLU A 193 -6.11 -9.95 -1.50
N LEU A 194 -4.93 -9.52 -1.93
CA LEU A 194 -4.68 -9.06 -3.29
C LEU A 194 -3.24 -9.33 -3.70
N GLU A 195 -3.04 -10.23 -4.65
CA GLU A 195 -1.73 -10.50 -5.26
C GLU A 195 -1.67 -9.86 -6.66
N MET A 196 -0.59 -9.14 -6.96
CA MET A 196 -0.40 -8.43 -8.22
C MET A 196 1.00 -8.65 -8.78
N GLN A 197 1.14 -9.65 -9.66
CA GLN A 197 2.37 -9.89 -10.42
C GLN A 197 2.42 -9.04 -11.70
N ARG A 198 3.56 -8.40 -11.99
CA ARG A 198 3.85 -7.57 -13.17
C ARG A 198 3.13 -6.21 -13.25
N GLY A 199 2.75 -5.66 -12.09
CA GLY A 199 2.30 -4.28 -11.93
C GLY A 199 1.04 -3.82 -12.71
N PHE A 200 0.74 -2.52 -12.55
CA PHE A 200 -0.30 -1.81 -13.28
C PHE A 200 0.16 -1.52 -14.72
N ARG A 201 -0.77 -1.60 -15.68
CA ARG A 201 -0.49 -1.63 -17.12
C ARG A 201 0.04 -0.33 -17.75
N LYS A 202 0.68 0.59 -17.00
CA LYS A 202 1.29 1.81 -17.54
C LYS A 202 2.23 2.52 -16.56
N VAL A 203 3.52 2.59 -16.89
CA VAL A 203 4.49 3.54 -16.32
C VAL A 203 4.56 4.76 -17.25
N GLU A 204 4.18 5.95 -16.77
CA GLU A 204 4.38 7.21 -17.52
C GLU A 204 5.26 8.17 -16.72
N PHE A 205 6.38 8.56 -17.32
CA PHE A 205 7.21 9.67 -16.85
C PHE A 205 6.65 10.99 -17.40
N ASN A 206 6.32 11.92 -16.50
CA ASN A 206 6.17 13.33 -16.88
C ASN A 206 7.50 14.04 -16.60
N ASN A 207 8.12 14.57 -17.67
CA ASN A 207 9.29 15.44 -17.62
C ASN A 207 8.96 16.81 -17.03
#